data_AF-A0A821P6G7-F1
#
_entry.id   AF-A0A821P6G7-F1
#
_cell.length_a   1.000
_cell.length_b   1.000
_cell.length_c   1.000
_cell.angle_alpha   90.00
_cell.angle_beta   90.00
_cell.angle_gamma   90.00
#
_symmetry.space_group_name_H-M   'P 1'
#
loop_
_entity.id
_entity.type
_entity.pdbx_description
1 polymer ?
#
loop_
_entity_poly.entity_id
_entity_poly.type
_entity_poly.pdbx_seq_one_letter_code
_entity_poly.pdbx_strand_id
1 'polypeptide(L)'
;TELVGPKNKFLTAISVKYFFAIGQLFLVVFAYFIREWRRLSWTLSIFITPFIFFHFVLPESARWMMSKRHYTKAEKLLRHIAKTNKRPFDEEAFQRLKNEQEKVCTTNIHKRY
;
A
#
# COMPACT_ATOMS: atom_id res chain seq x y z
N THR A 1 1.01 -7.30 -4.72
CA THR A 1 -0.28 -7.20 -3.99
C THR A 1 -0.27 -8.19 -2.83
N GLU A 2 0.43 -7.82 -1.75
CA GLU A 2 0.72 -8.70 -0.62
C GLU A 2 -0.34 -8.64 0.49
N LEU A 3 -1.24 -7.65 0.44
CA LEU A 3 -2.30 -7.40 1.41
C LEU A 3 -3.58 -8.21 1.17
N VAL A 4 -3.71 -8.85 0.00
CA VAL A 4 -4.91 -9.61 -0.35
C VAL A 4 -4.58 -11.10 -0.37
N GLY A 5 -5.35 -11.88 0.40
CA GLY A 5 -5.22 -13.34 0.43
C GLY A 5 -5.34 -13.98 -0.95
N PRO A 6 -4.71 -15.15 -1.18
CA PRO A 6 -4.61 -15.78 -2.50
C PRO A 6 -5.95 -16.00 -3.22
N LYS A 7 -7.03 -16.15 -2.47
CA LYS A 7 -8.38 -16.38 -2.97
C LYS A 7 -8.97 -15.20 -3.75
N ASN A 8 -8.54 -13.95 -3.48
CA ASN A 8 -9.16 -12.74 -4.06
C ASN A 8 -8.20 -11.93 -4.94
N LYS A 9 -7.06 -12.51 -5.32
CA LYS A 9 -6.03 -11.84 -6.14
C LYS A 9 -6.57 -11.40 -7.50
N PHE A 10 -7.34 -12.26 -8.16
CA PHE A 10 -7.95 -11.99 -9.46
C PHE A 10 -8.94 -10.83 -9.38
N LEU A 11 -9.83 -10.88 -8.40
CA LEU A 11 -10.81 -9.82 -8.14
C LEU A 11 -10.14 -8.47 -7.90
N THR A 12 -9.08 -8.44 -7.09
CA THR A 12 -8.30 -7.22 -6.84
C THR A 12 -7.64 -6.69 -8.11
N ALA A 13 -7.01 -7.56 -8.89
CA ALA A 13 -6.35 -7.16 -10.14
C ALA A 13 -7.37 -6.58 -11.14
N ILE A 14 -8.55 -7.19 -11.22
CA ILE A 14 -9.65 -6.74 -12.07
C ILE A 14 -10.21 -5.40 -11.59
N SER A 15 -10.43 -5.22 -10.29
CA SER A 15 -10.92 -3.95 -9.75
C SER A 15 -9.97 -2.79 -10.08
N VAL A 16 -8.66 -3.01 -9.97
CA VAL A 16 -7.65 -2.01 -10.35
C VAL A 16 -7.72 -1.68 -11.84
N LYS A 17 -7.89 -2.70 -12.70
CA LYS A 17 -8.05 -2.51 -14.15
C LYS A 17 -9.28 -1.66 -14.48
N TYR A 18 -10.42 -1.96 -13.85
CA TYR A 18 -11.65 -1.19 -14.06
C TYR A 18 -11.52 0.24 -13.55
N PHE A 19 -10.92 0.45 -12.37
CA PHE A 19 -10.68 1.79 -11.85
C PHE A 19 -9.83 2.63 -12.80
N PHE A 20 -8.79 2.04 -13.38
CA PHE A 20 -7.97 2.70 -14.39
C PHE A 20 -8.76 3.04 -15.66
N ALA A 21 -9.56 2.11 -16.16
CA ALA A 21 -10.41 2.33 -17.34
C ALA A 21 -11.42 3.48 -17.11
N ILE A 22 -12.04 3.52 -15.93
CA ILE A 22 -12.97 4.60 -15.53
C ILE A 22 -12.23 5.94 -15.47
N GLY A 23 -11.03 5.99 -14.88
CA GLY A 23 -10.21 7.22 -14.85
C GLY A 23 -9.87 7.74 -16.24
N GLN A 24 -9.57 6.85 -17.19
CA GLN A 24 -9.33 7.21 -18.60
C GLN A 24 -10.61 7.74 -19.28
N LEU A 25 -11.77 7.14 -19.03
CA LEU A 25 -13.04 7.65 -19.55
C LEU A 25 -13.32 9.07 -19.04
N PHE A 26 -13.13 9.33 -17.75
CA PHE A 26 -13.25 10.68 -17.21
C PHE A 26 -12.27 11.65 -17.85
N LEU A 27 -11.01 11.24 -18.07
CA LEU A 27 -10.02 12.07 -18.76
C LEU A 27 -10.48 12.48 -20.17
N VAL A 28 -11.03 11.53 -20.94
CA VAL A 28 -11.56 11.80 -22.29
C VAL A 28 -12.76 12.75 -22.23
N VAL A 29 -13.67 12.55 -21.27
CA VAL A 29 -14.83 13.44 -21.08
C VAL A 29 -14.39 14.86 -20.72
N PHE A 30 -13.43 15.02 -19.81
CA PHE A 30 -12.88 16.33 -19.45
C PHE A 30 -12.14 16.98 -20.62
N ALA A 31 -11.40 16.20 -21.41
CA ALA A 31 -10.74 16.68 -22.62
C ALA A 31 -11.75 17.16 -23.69
N TYR A 32 -12.92 16.53 -23.78
CA TYR A 32 -13.97 16.94 -24.70
C TYR A 32 -14.64 18.27 -24.27
N PHE A 33 -14.91 18.43 -22.97
CA PHE A 33 -15.54 19.65 -22.44
C PHE A 33 -14.60 20.85 -22.36
N ILE A 34 -13.29 20.62 -22.15
CA ILE A 34 -12.31 21.68 -21.90
C ILE A 34 -11.32 21.74 -23.07
N ARG A 35 -11.54 22.68 -23.99
CA ARG A 35 -10.68 22.90 -25.16
C ARG A 35 -9.34 23.55 -24.81
N GLU A 36 -9.24 24.33 -23.71
CA GLU A 36 -7.94 24.87 -23.27
C GLU A 36 -7.17 23.89 -22.36
N TRP A 37 -6.01 23.47 -22.86
CA TRP A 37 -5.07 22.58 -22.16
C TRP A 37 -4.72 23.04 -20.74
N ARG A 38 -4.64 24.35 -20.47
CA ARG A 38 -4.35 24.88 -19.13
C ARG A 38 -5.40 24.47 -18.11
N ARG A 39 -6.68 24.59 -18.45
CA ARG A 39 -7.79 24.25 -17.55
C ARG A 39 -7.80 22.74 -17.25
N LEU A 40 -7.47 21.91 -18.24
CA LEU A 40 -7.34 20.46 -18.06
C LEU A 40 -6.22 20.11 -17.07
N SER A 41 -5.04 20.75 -17.19
CA SER A 41 -3.91 20.51 -16.29
C SER A 41 -4.20 20.90 -14.83
N TRP A 42 -4.97 21.97 -14.59
CA TRP A 42 -5.38 22.35 -13.24
C TRP A 42 -6.36 21.35 -12.63
N THR A 43 -7.37 20.91 -13.39
CA THR A 43 -8.34 19.90 -12.92
C THR A 43 -7.66 18.58 -12.56
N LEU A 44 -6.72 18.12 -13.40
CA LEU A 44 -5.95 16.91 -13.12
C LEU A 44 -5.08 17.05 -11.88
N SER A 45 -4.41 18.19 -11.71
CA SER A 45 -3.62 18.47 -10.52
C SER A 45 -4.49 18.43 -9.25
N ILE A 46 -5.67 19.06 -9.28
CA ILE A 46 -6.62 19.04 -8.16
C ILE A 46 -7.10 17.62 -7.86
N PHE A 47 -7.37 16.82 -8.89
CA PHE A 47 -7.83 15.43 -8.72
C PHE A 47 -6.74 14.51 -8.12
N ILE A 48 -5.47 14.73 -8.48
CA ILE A 48 -4.33 13.93 -7.99
C ILE A 48 -3.88 14.38 -6.59
N THR A 49 -4.00 15.66 -6.25
CA THR A 49 -3.60 16.22 -4.95
C THR A 49 -4.11 15.43 -3.72
N PRO A 50 -5.40 15.06 -3.61
CA PRO A 50 -5.87 14.30 -2.45
C PRO A 50 -5.25 12.90 -2.38
N PHE A 51 -4.89 12.26 -3.50
CA PHE A 51 -4.19 10.97 -3.48
C PHE A 51 -2.80 11.08 -2.87
N ILE A 52 -2.08 12.17 -3.13
CA ILE A 52 -0.77 12.45 -2.53
C ILE A 52 -0.92 12.62 -1.01
N PHE A 53 -1.94 13.37 -0.58
CA PHE A 53 -2.21 13.55 0.85
C PHE A 53 -2.59 12.23 1.54
N PHE A 54 -3.43 11.41 0.90
CA PHE A 54 -3.76 10.08 1.39
C PHE A 54 -2.53 9.17 1.54
N HIS A 55 -1.55 9.29 0.64
CA HIS A 55 -0.31 8.52 0.73
C HIS A 55 0.49 8.86 2.00
N PHE A 56 0.49 10.11 2.46
CA PHE A 56 1.14 10.50 3.72
C PHE A 56 0.38 10.02 4.96
N VAL A 57 -0.95 9.94 4.87
CA VAL A 57 -1.80 9.48 5.99
C VAL A 57 -1.80 7.94 6.12
N LEU A 58 -1.66 7.22 5.01
CA LEU A 58 -1.50 5.76 5.03
C LEU A 58 -0.07 5.42 5.51
N PRO A 59 0.08 4.84 6.72
CA PRO A 59 1.39 4.46 7.22
C PRO A 59 2.08 3.52 6.22
N GLU A 60 3.37 3.74 5.98
CA GLU A 60 4.20 2.86 5.14
C GLU A 60 3.97 1.39 5.51
N SER A 61 3.94 0.51 4.51
CA SER A 61 3.59 -0.90 4.72
C SER A 61 4.42 -1.52 5.85
N ALA A 62 3.76 -2.10 6.85
CA ALA A 62 4.41 -2.76 7.98
C ALA A 62 5.44 -3.81 7.53
N ARG A 63 5.23 -4.41 6.35
CA ARG A 63 6.10 -5.40 5.73
C ARG A 63 7.42 -4.83 5.20
N TRP A 64 7.43 -3.62 4.61
CA TRP A 64 8.67 -2.94 4.21
C TRP A 64 9.54 -2.60 5.43
N MET A 65 8.89 -2.18 6.51
CA MET A 65 9.58 -1.85 7.76
C MET A 65 10.17 -3.10 8.45
N MET A 66 9.50 -4.25 8.34
CA MET A 66 10.04 -5.56 8.76
C MET A 66 11.24 -6.00 7.90
N SER A 67 11.20 -5.76 6.59
CA SER A 67 12.31 -6.09 5.67
C SER A 67 13.56 -5.22 5.92
N LYS A 68 13.38 -3.97 6.33
CA LYS A 68 14.47 -3.04 6.66
C LYS A 68 15.04 -3.20 8.08
N ARG A 69 14.64 -4.25 8.81
CA ARG A 69 15.03 -4.52 10.22
C ARG A 69 14.68 -3.38 11.20
N HIS A 70 13.77 -2.47 10.84
CA HIS A 70 13.28 -1.40 11.71
C HIS A 70 12.10 -1.87 12.57
N TYR A 71 12.32 -2.92 13.37
CA TYR A 71 11.27 -3.61 14.12
C TYR A 71 10.55 -2.71 15.14
N THR A 72 11.24 -1.76 15.75
CA THR A 72 10.66 -0.84 16.76
C THR A 72 9.66 0.15 16.16
N LYS A 73 9.91 0.63 14.93
CA LYS A 73 8.96 1.48 14.21
C LYS A 73 7.78 0.65 13.70
N ALA A 74 8.03 -0.58 13.23
CA ALA A 74 6.98 -1.50 12.78
C ALA A 74 6.02 -1.85 13.91
N GLU A 75 6.53 -2.13 15.11
CA GLU A 75 5.71 -2.47 16.29
C GLU A 75 4.81 -1.30 16.71
N LYS A 76 5.35 -0.07 16.79
CA LYS A 76 4.54 1.13 17.11
C LYS A 76 3.41 1.35 16.11
N LEU A 77 3.70 1.17 14.83
CA LEU A 77 2.76 1.34 13.74
C LEU A 77 1.69 0.23 13.75
N LEU A 78 2.08 -1.02 14.00
CA LEU A 78 1.15 -2.15 14.16
C LEU A 78 0.26 -2.01 15.40
N ARG A 79 0.79 -1.56 16.54
CA ARG A 79 -0.01 -1.25 17.74
C ARG A 79 -1.02 -0.14 17.48
N HIS A 80 -0.63 0.91 16.74
CA HIS A 80 -1.54 1.98 16.35
C HIS A 80 -2.66 1.47 15.43
N ILE A 81 -2.31 0.68 14.41
CA ILE A 81 -3.28 0.05 13.50
C ILE A 81 -4.19 -0.93 14.24
N ALA A 82 -3.68 -1.72 15.19
CA ALA A 82 -4.46 -2.65 15.99
C ALA A 82 -5.48 -1.92 16.88
N LYS A 83 -5.08 -0.78 17.47
CA LYS A 83 -5.96 0.10 18.24
C LYS A 83 -7.07 0.70 17.37
N THR A 84 -6.73 1.18 16.18
CA THR A 84 -7.71 1.72 15.21
C THR A 84 -8.67 0.63 14.70
N ASN A 85 -8.15 -0.58 14.48
CA ASN A 85 -8.93 -1.73 14.01
C ASN A 85 -9.65 -2.49 15.14
N LYS A 86 -9.58 -2.02 16.40
CA LYS A 86 -10.16 -2.67 17.59
C LYS A 86 -9.82 -4.16 17.70
N ARG A 87 -8.62 -4.56 17.27
CA ARG A 87 -8.15 -5.95 17.39
C ARG A 87 -7.08 -6.04 18.49
N PRO A 88 -7.07 -7.13 19.27
CA PRO A 88 -5.99 -7.37 20.23
C PRO A 88 -4.66 -7.49 19.46
N PHE A 89 -3.65 -6.76 19.91
CA PHE A 89 -2.30 -6.90 19.39
C PHE A 89 -1.64 -8.09 20.08
N ASP A 90 -1.44 -9.16 19.33
CA ASP A 90 -0.73 -10.35 19.80
C ASP A 90 0.78 -10.15 19.63
N GLU A 91 1.45 -9.87 20.75
CA GLU A 91 2.90 -9.69 20.81
C GLU A 91 3.63 -10.98 20.42
N GLU A 92 3.09 -12.15 20.76
CA GLU A 92 3.72 -13.43 20.44
C GLU A 92 3.72 -13.68 18.93
N ALA A 93 2.60 -13.37 18.27
CA ALA A 93 2.52 -13.45 16.81
C ALA A 93 3.54 -12.53 16.13
N PHE A 94 3.76 -11.33 16.68
CA PHE A 94 4.77 -10.40 16.14
C PHE A 94 6.20 -10.94 16.31
N GLN A 95 6.54 -11.51 17.47
CA GLN A 95 7.85 -12.12 17.71
C GLN A 95 8.08 -13.35 16.82
N ARG A 96 7.06 -14.18 16.60
CA ARG A 96 7.15 -15.33 15.66
C ARG A 96 7.49 -14.86 14.25
N LEU A 97 6.81 -13.81 13.76
CA LEU A 97 7.08 -13.23 12.45
C LEU A 97 8.49 -12.64 12.35
N LYS A 98 8.97 -11.95 13.38
CA LYS A 98 10.34 -11.43 13.44
C LYS A 98 11.37 -12.55 13.30
N ASN A 99 11.20 -13.63 14.08
CA ASN A 99 12.10 -14.79 14.07
C ASN A 99 12.09 -15.52 12.72
N GLU A 100 10.92 -15.65 12.08
CA GLU A 100 10.82 -16.23 10.73
C GLU A 100 11.57 -15.40 9.68
N GLN A 101 11.43 -14.06 9.71
CA GLN A 101 12.15 -13.17 8.78
C GLN A 101 13.67 -13.22 9.01
N GLU A 102 14.10 -13.34 10.27
CA GLU A 102 15.51 -13.45 10.61
C GLU A 102 16.13 -14.77 10.11
N LYS A 103 15.41 -15.90 10.29
CA LYS A 103 15.79 -17.20 9.73
C LYS A 103 15.92 -17.12 8.20
N VAL A 104 14.92 -16.58 7.50
CA VAL A 104 14.96 -16.44 6.03
C VAL A 104 16.15 -15.60 5.58
N CYS A 105 16.53 -14.55 6.33
CA CYS A 105 17.71 -13.75 6.03
C CYS A 105 19.00 -14.59 6.17
N THR A 106 19.14 -15.35 7.26
CA THR A 106 20.32 -16.22 7.47
C THR A 106 20.43 -17.34 6.44
N THR A 107 19.31 -17.98 6.07
CA THR A 107 19.28 -19.05 5.06
C THR A 107 19.64 -18.52 3.67
N ASN A 108 19.19 -17.32 3.30
CA ASN A 108 19.54 -16.72 2.02
C ASN A 108 21.01 -16.30 1.94
N ILE A 109 21.63 -15.91 3.06
CA ILE A 109 23.06 -15.63 3.12
C ILE A 109 23.85 -16.93 2.89
N HIS A 110 23.50 -18.03 3.56
CA HIS A 110 24.16 -19.32 3.37
C HIS A 110 23.98 -19.95 1.99
N LYS A 111 22.93 -19.57 1.24
CA LYS A 111 22.71 -20.03 -0.13
C LYS A 111 23.47 -19.23 -1.19
N ARG A 112 24.07 -18.11 -0.80
CA ARG A 112 24.73 -17.15 -1.69
C ARG A 112 26.26 -17.27 -1.71
N TYR A 113 26.80 -18.08 -0.80
CA TYR A 113 28.19 -18.54 -0.76
C TYR A 113 28.20 -20.04 -1.10
#